data_AF-A0A198UN00-F1
#
_entry.id   AF-A0A198UN00-F1
#
_cell.length_a   1.000
_cell.length_b   1.000
_cell.length_c   1.000
_cell.angle_alpha   90.00
_cell.angle_beta   90.00
_cell.angle_gamma   90.00
#
_symmetry.space_group_name_H-M   'P 1'
#
loop_
_entity.id
_entity.type
_entity.pdbx_description
1 polymer ?
#
loop_
_entity_poly.entity_id
_entity_poly.type
_entity_poly.pdbx_seq_one_letter_code
_entity_poly.pdbx_strand_id
1 'polypeptide(L)'
;MPAQYVYASGCYEPWMMNISLAKPIYSYVSGIDLIRDEQGQYRVLEDNLRTPSGVSYMLESRGISESLMGEIYHSMAIKPISDYPQRLKACLTSATDKYDPQIVVLTPGRFNSAYYEHAFLAREMNVPLVHGYDLIVEDNKVYIQGVRGKVQVDVIYRRIDDPFLDPLAFRSDSILGVSGLMSAYRSGNVVITNAPGTGVADDKSMYPYVPAMIEHYLNEKPILPNVETYQCRNPDELGFVLDNLADLVVKETQGSGGYGMLIRPAATNKKEIDAYRKRLLDNPEGFIAQPTLALSTCPTVTEDGIEPRHIDLRPFILSHGDGSVDITPGGLTRVATIKGSLVVNSSQGGGIKDTWVVDTKALPSGQNSADAHLTLTRVSQAILDETYHKKSLILLLSTASCLVWLGRYTERLRHYDNLINRLKNNELTLAEIEHINTHLGFGLEHTGHLQDSAEQLYRCLLAHKIPETIQAIDQNVQEVTGVIGKDSAELYQFIKRLANATKYRAATLQLYACNQSMRQEDATVVLFWRLGRCYEILERHILLQEYWQDASNNFRELVSALPENTRWRELERLANQLAKSQKVVNFWQMRDEFAAILAQGV
;
A
#
# COMPACT_ATOMS: atom_id res chain seq x y z
N MET A 1 -33.29 -15.95 -3.12
CA MET A 1 -32.88 -14.75 -2.36
C MET A 1 -33.88 -13.63 -2.59
N PRO A 2 -34.48 -13.03 -1.54
CA PRO A 2 -35.43 -11.92 -1.70
C PRO A 2 -34.78 -10.64 -2.24
N ALA A 3 -35.47 -9.99 -3.19
CA ALA A 3 -34.99 -8.81 -3.89
C ALA A 3 -34.65 -7.63 -2.97
N GLN A 4 -35.45 -7.42 -1.92
CA GLN A 4 -35.28 -6.34 -0.96
C GLN A 4 -33.91 -6.36 -0.28
N TYR A 5 -33.30 -7.53 -0.06
CA TYR A 5 -32.00 -7.63 0.61
C TYR A 5 -30.83 -7.25 -0.28
N VAL A 6 -31.00 -7.44 -1.58
CA VAL A 6 -30.03 -6.97 -2.57
C VAL A 6 -30.19 -5.46 -2.73
N TYR A 7 -31.38 -4.99 -3.08
CA TYR A 7 -31.60 -3.58 -3.45
C TYR A 7 -31.55 -2.60 -2.28
N ALA A 8 -31.81 -3.03 -1.04
CA ALA A 8 -31.67 -2.19 0.14
C ALA A 8 -30.27 -2.27 0.78
N SER A 9 -29.37 -3.12 0.27
CA SER A 9 -28.00 -3.18 0.77
C SER A 9 -27.28 -1.86 0.48
N GLY A 10 -26.58 -1.32 1.48
CA GLY A 10 -25.72 -0.15 1.28
C GLY A 10 -24.51 -0.44 0.39
N CYS A 11 -24.25 -1.71 0.07
CA CYS A 11 -23.21 -2.15 -0.86
C CYS A 11 -23.77 -2.46 -2.26
N TYR A 12 -25.07 -2.29 -2.49
CA TYR A 12 -25.65 -2.38 -3.82
C TYR A 12 -25.37 -1.09 -4.59
N GLU A 13 -24.69 -1.20 -5.73
CA GLU A 13 -24.33 -0.06 -6.54
C GLU A 13 -25.22 0.05 -7.79
N PRO A 14 -26.17 1.01 -7.85
CA PRO A 14 -27.03 1.20 -9.02
C PRO A 14 -26.24 1.46 -10.31
N TRP A 15 -25.05 2.04 -10.18
CA TRP A 15 -24.11 2.26 -11.28
C TRP A 15 -23.59 0.97 -11.93
N MET A 16 -23.84 -0.20 -11.34
CA MET A 16 -23.50 -1.50 -11.91
C MET A 16 -24.69 -2.16 -12.62
N MET A 17 -25.91 -1.60 -12.51
CA MET A 17 -27.08 -2.18 -13.17
C MET A 17 -26.95 -2.08 -14.70
N ASN A 18 -27.18 -3.22 -15.37
CA ASN A 18 -27.13 -3.38 -16.83
C ASN A 18 -25.78 -2.99 -17.46
N ILE A 19 -24.69 -3.05 -16.70
CA ILE A 19 -23.35 -2.87 -17.24
C ILE A 19 -22.93 -4.16 -17.98
N SER A 20 -22.40 -4.01 -19.19
CA SER A 20 -21.74 -5.11 -19.90
C SER A 20 -20.25 -5.03 -19.63
N LEU A 21 -19.76 -5.85 -18.70
CA LEU A 21 -18.33 -5.94 -18.42
C LEU A 21 -17.59 -6.57 -19.60
N ALA A 22 -16.33 -6.16 -19.80
CA ALA A 22 -15.47 -6.76 -20.84
C ALA A 22 -15.31 -8.27 -20.65
N LYS A 23 -15.18 -8.70 -19.39
CA LYS A 23 -15.19 -10.09 -18.94
C LYS A 23 -16.24 -10.26 -17.84
N PRO A 24 -16.94 -11.40 -17.73
CA PRO A 24 -18.02 -11.61 -16.76
C PRO A 24 -17.52 -11.89 -15.33
N ILE A 25 -16.44 -11.22 -14.90
CA ILE A 25 -15.81 -11.41 -13.59
C ILE A 25 -15.97 -10.12 -12.77
N TYR A 26 -16.57 -10.25 -11.59
CA TYR A 26 -16.73 -9.13 -10.64
C TYR A 26 -15.64 -9.14 -9.57
N SER A 27 -15.33 -10.32 -9.02
CA SER A 27 -14.31 -10.50 -7.99
C SER A 27 -13.09 -11.21 -8.57
N TYR A 28 -12.10 -10.44 -9.03
CA TYR A 28 -10.83 -10.96 -9.54
C TYR A 28 -9.95 -11.51 -8.42
N VAL A 29 -10.02 -10.89 -7.24
CA VAL A 29 -9.33 -11.34 -6.03
C VAL A 29 -10.37 -11.56 -4.94
N SER A 30 -10.48 -12.78 -4.43
CA SER A 30 -11.39 -13.11 -3.33
C SER A 30 -10.58 -13.64 -2.15
N GLY A 31 -10.79 -13.08 -0.96
CA GLY A 31 -10.24 -13.61 0.29
C GLY A 31 -11.30 -14.42 1.02
N ILE A 32 -11.07 -15.72 1.20
CA ILE A 32 -12.07 -16.61 1.83
C ILE A 32 -11.55 -17.02 3.20
N ASP A 33 -12.24 -16.62 4.27
CA ASP A 33 -11.85 -16.98 5.62
C ASP A 33 -12.32 -18.40 5.94
N LEU A 34 -11.37 -19.27 6.21
CA LEU A 34 -11.59 -20.67 6.57
C LEU A 34 -11.23 -20.90 8.02
N ILE A 35 -12.07 -21.69 8.68
CA ILE A 35 -11.81 -22.24 10.01
C ILE A 35 -11.89 -23.75 9.95
N ARG A 36 -11.22 -24.41 10.90
CA ARG A 36 -11.37 -25.85 11.10
C ARG A 36 -12.07 -26.08 12.43
N ASP A 37 -13.20 -26.78 12.40
CA ASP A 37 -14.00 -27.08 13.58
C ASP A 37 -13.42 -28.23 14.43
N GLU A 38 -14.05 -28.52 15.57
CA GLU A 38 -13.64 -29.59 16.49
C GLU A 38 -13.70 -30.98 15.84
N GLN A 39 -14.55 -31.16 14.83
CA GLN A 39 -14.67 -32.39 14.05
C GLN A 39 -13.63 -32.47 12.94
N GLY A 40 -12.74 -31.48 12.84
CA GLY A 40 -11.67 -31.40 11.87
C GLY A 40 -12.13 -31.01 10.47
N GLN A 41 -13.38 -30.56 10.30
CA GLN A 41 -13.94 -30.12 9.02
C GLN A 41 -13.61 -28.64 8.78
N TYR A 42 -13.27 -28.31 7.53
CA TYR A 42 -13.11 -26.92 7.13
C TYR A 42 -14.47 -26.29 6.83
N ARG A 43 -14.65 -25.06 7.29
CA ARG A 43 -15.85 -24.25 7.05
C ARG A 43 -15.48 -22.86 6.59
N VAL A 44 -16.27 -22.31 5.67
CA VAL A 44 -16.16 -20.89 5.31
C VAL A 44 -16.77 -20.08 6.43
N LEU A 45 -16.02 -19.14 7.00
CA LEU A 45 -16.48 -18.22 8.04
C LEU A 45 -17.00 -16.91 7.43
N GLU A 46 -16.29 -16.37 6.44
CA GLU A 46 -16.57 -15.06 5.84
C GLU A 46 -15.93 -14.97 4.44
N ASP A 47 -16.65 -14.34 3.51
CA ASP A 47 -16.14 -14.01 2.17
C ASP A 47 -15.66 -12.55 2.16
N ASN A 48 -14.58 -12.24 1.45
CA ASN A 48 -14.07 -10.87 1.31
C ASN A 48 -13.87 -10.57 -0.19
N LEU A 49 -14.83 -9.86 -0.79
CA LEU A 49 -14.93 -9.65 -2.24
C LEU A 49 -14.76 -8.19 -2.66
N ARG A 50 -14.56 -7.28 -1.70
CA ARG A 50 -14.27 -5.85 -1.93
C ARG A 50 -12.78 -5.66 -2.25
N THR A 51 -11.98 -5.35 -1.24
CA THR A 51 -10.53 -5.12 -1.35
C THR A 51 -9.78 -6.03 -0.36
N PRO A 52 -9.76 -7.36 -0.59
CA PRO A 52 -9.13 -8.29 0.34
C PRO A 52 -7.64 -7.98 0.53
N SER A 53 -7.18 -8.06 1.77
CA SER A 53 -5.80 -7.81 2.17
C SER A 53 -5.23 -8.98 2.99
N GLY A 54 -3.91 -9.04 3.11
CA GLY A 54 -3.17 -10.05 3.87
C GLY A 54 -2.07 -10.77 3.09
N VAL A 55 -1.94 -10.53 1.79
CA VAL A 55 -0.98 -11.20 0.91
C VAL A 55 0.46 -10.86 1.28
N SER A 56 0.75 -9.58 1.60
CA SER A 56 2.12 -9.21 1.96
C SER A 56 2.57 -9.93 3.22
N TYR A 57 1.68 -10.12 4.20
CA TYR A 57 1.97 -10.89 5.39
C TYR A 57 2.20 -12.36 5.09
N MET A 58 1.44 -12.96 4.17
CA MET A 58 1.65 -14.33 3.72
C MET A 58 3.06 -14.50 3.13
N LEU A 59 3.49 -13.60 2.23
CA LEU A 59 4.78 -13.68 1.56
C LEU A 59 5.96 -13.37 2.50
N GLU A 60 5.85 -12.33 3.32
CA GLU A 60 6.89 -11.97 4.30
C GLU A 60 7.04 -13.05 5.38
N SER A 61 5.93 -13.66 5.84
CA SER A 61 6.01 -14.78 6.79
C SER A 61 6.80 -15.95 6.22
N ARG A 62 6.61 -16.26 4.93
CA ARG A 62 7.40 -17.28 4.24
C ARG A 62 8.88 -16.92 4.19
N GLY A 63 9.22 -15.69 3.82
CA GLY A 63 10.60 -15.23 3.79
C GLY A 63 11.29 -15.34 5.15
N ILE A 64 10.58 -15.01 6.23
CA ILE A 64 11.08 -15.18 7.61
C ILE A 64 11.30 -16.66 7.93
N SER A 65 10.34 -17.53 7.62
CA SER A 65 10.45 -18.97 7.85
C SER A 65 11.62 -19.59 7.06
N GLU A 66 11.80 -19.24 5.80
CA GLU A 66 12.93 -19.69 4.97
C GLU A 66 14.27 -19.22 5.55
N SER A 67 14.34 -17.98 6.03
CA SER A 67 15.57 -17.41 6.58
C SER A 67 15.92 -17.95 7.97
N LEU A 68 14.96 -18.14 8.86
CA LEU A 68 15.19 -18.53 10.26
C LEU A 68 15.15 -20.04 10.48
N MET A 69 14.37 -20.76 9.67
CA MET A 69 14.14 -22.22 9.80
C MET A 69 14.58 -22.97 8.55
N GLY A 70 15.65 -22.49 7.89
CA GLY A 70 16.12 -23.02 6.61
C GLY A 70 16.29 -24.55 6.62
N GLU A 71 16.93 -25.15 7.62
CA GLU A 71 17.11 -26.60 7.66
C GLU A 71 15.78 -27.39 7.66
N ILE A 72 14.81 -26.95 8.47
CA ILE A 72 13.48 -27.58 8.53
C ILE A 72 12.74 -27.35 7.21
N TYR A 73 12.80 -26.14 6.67
CA TYR A 73 12.13 -25.79 5.42
C TYR A 73 12.61 -26.68 4.26
N HIS A 74 13.92 -26.82 4.10
CA HIS A 74 14.50 -27.65 3.03
C HIS A 74 14.32 -29.16 3.27
N SER A 75 14.02 -29.59 4.50
CA SER A 75 13.72 -31.00 4.81
C SER A 75 12.30 -31.42 4.42
N MET A 76 11.41 -30.46 4.14
CA MET A 76 10.02 -30.68 3.77
C MET A 76 9.75 -30.28 2.32
N ALA A 77 8.85 -30.96 1.63
CA ALA A 77 8.41 -30.59 0.28
C ALA A 77 7.35 -29.48 0.31
N ILE A 78 7.71 -28.31 0.86
CA ILE A 78 6.82 -27.15 0.98
C ILE A 78 6.65 -26.49 -0.39
N LYS A 79 5.41 -26.18 -0.78
CA LYS A 79 5.13 -25.52 -2.05
C LYS A 79 5.50 -24.03 -2.00
N PRO A 80 6.12 -23.49 -3.07
CA PRO A 80 6.47 -22.08 -3.15
C PRO A 80 5.21 -21.22 -3.27
N ILE A 81 5.32 -19.98 -2.78
CA ILE A 81 4.25 -18.97 -2.86
C ILE A 81 4.73 -17.62 -3.40
N SER A 82 6.03 -17.49 -3.66
CA SER A 82 6.68 -16.23 -4.07
C SER A 82 6.22 -15.71 -5.42
N ASP A 83 5.59 -16.56 -6.24
CA ASP A 83 5.05 -16.24 -7.56
C ASP A 83 3.64 -15.61 -7.53
N TYR A 84 3.06 -15.39 -6.34
CA TYR A 84 1.75 -14.75 -6.19
C TYR A 84 1.63 -13.42 -6.93
N PRO A 85 2.58 -12.45 -6.83
CA PRO A 85 2.45 -11.18 -7.55
C PRO A 85 2.38 -11.36 -9.06
N GLN A 86 3.13 -12.31 -9.63
CA GLN A 86 3.09 -12.62 -11.07
C GLN A 86 1.76 -13.26 -11.47
N ARG A 87 1.21 -14.16 -10.64
CA ARG A 87 -0.14 -14.72 -10.81
C ARG A 87 -1.21 -13.64 -10.77
N LEU A 88 -1.13 -12.73 -9.79
CA LEU A 88 -2.03 -11.58 -9.69
C LEU A 88 -1.94 -10.70 -10.93
N LYS A 89 -0.73 -10.38 -11.41
CA LYS A 89 -0.54 -9.61 -12.65
C LYS A 89 -1.17 -10.32 -13.85
N ALA A 90 -0.99 -11.64 -13.98
CA ALA A 90 -1.60 -12.43 -15.05
C ALA A 90 -3.13 -12.41 -14.97
N CYS A 91 -3.69 -12.55 -13.76
CA CYS A 91 -5.12 -12.41 -13.49
C CYS A 91 -5.65 -11.02 -13.91
N LEU A 92 -4.99 -9.94 -13.49
CA LEU A 92 -5.35 -8.57 -13.87
C LEU A 92 -5.20 -8.32 -15.38
N THR A 93 -4.18 -8.89 -16.01
CA THR A 93 -3.98 -8.82 -17.47
C THR A 93 -5.13 -9.46 -18.22
N SER A 94 -5.63 -10.60 -17.72
CA SER A 94 -6.76 -11.32 -18.33
C SER A 94 -8.11 -10.59 -18.23
N ALA A 95 -8.18 -9.48 -17.47
CA ALA A 95 -9.39 -8.70 -17.30
C ALA A 95 -9.84 -7.95 -18.57
N THR A 96 -8.99 -7.90 -19.60
CA THR A 96 -9.23 -7.21 -20.87
C THR A 96 -8.64 -8.00 -22.04
N ASP A 97 -9.13 -7.73 -23.25
CA ASP A 97 -8.62 -8.34 -24.49
C ASP A 97 -7.46 -7.55 -25.13
N LYS A 98 -7.05 -6.43 -24.52
CA LYS A 98 -5.93 -5.63 -25.02
C LYS A 98 -4.61 -6.39 -24.84
N TYR A 99 -3.77 -6.33 -25.86
CA TYR A 99 -2.39 -6.82 -25.78
C TYR A 99 -1.55 -5.89 -24.89
N ASP A 100 -0.83 -6.45 -23.91
CA ASP A 100 0.00 -5.73 -22.92
C ASP A 100 -0.70 -4.52 -22.25
N PRO A 101 -1.81 -4.75 -21.52
CA PRO A 101 -2.62 -3.67 -20.94
C PRO A 101 -1.84 -2.89 -19.87
N GLN A 102 -2.08 -1.58 -19.81
CA GLN A 102 -1.54 -0.73 -18.76
C GLN A 102 -2.33 -0.93 -17.46
N ILE A 103 -1.75 -1.68 -16.54
CA ILE A 103 -2.28 -1.93 -15.19
C ILE A 103 -1.72 -0.87 -14.23
N VAL A 104 -2.53 -0.40 -13.27
CA VAL A 104 -2.10 0.43 -12.12
C VAL A 104 -2.73 -0.07 -10.82
N VAL A 105 -2.09 0.22 -9.68
CA VAL A 105 -2.66 0.00 -8.34
C VAL A 105 -3.11 1.34 -7.78
N LEU A 106 -4.42 1.54 -7.60
CA LEU A 106 -4.99 2.76 -7.03
C LEU A 106 -5.06 2.67 -5.51
N THR A 107 -4.34 3.55 -4.81
CA THR A 107 -4.19 3.54 -3.35
C THR A 107 -4.78 4.80 -2.70
N PRO A 108 -5.38 4.69 -1.49
CA PRO A 108 -5.81 5.85 -0.69
C PRO A 108 -4.63 6.58 -0.02
N GLY A 109 -3.40 6.07 -0.16
CA GLY A 109 -2.19 6.68 0.36
C GLY A 109 -1.75 6.17 1.74
N ARG A 110 -0.66 6.76 2.24
CA ARG A 110 0.10 6.27 3.41
C ARG A 110 -0.64 6.18 4.74
N PHE A 111 -1.76 6.89 4.88
CA PHE A 111 -2.55 6.88 6.12
C PHE A 111 -3.48 5.65 6.22
N ASN A 112 -3.51 4.81 5.18
CA ASN A 112 -4.19 3.53 5.22
C ASN A 112 -3.28 2.44 5.81
N SER A 113 -3.82 1.61 6.70
CA SER A 113 -3.07 0.54 7.37
C SER A 113 -2.49 -0.52 6.42
N ALA A 114 -3.10 -0.71 5.24
CA ALA A 114 -2.66 -1.64 4.21
C ALA A 114 -1.76 -1.00 3.14
N TYR A 115 -1.37 0.27 3.27
CA TYR A 115 -0.55 0.97 2.26
C TYR A 115 0.74 0.22 1.90
N TYR A 116 1.41 -0.38 2.89
CA TYR A 116 2.59 -1.21 2.66
C TYR A 116 2.32 -2.35 1.67
N GLU A 117 1.19 -3.04 1.80
CA GLU A 117 0.82 -4.11 0.87
C GLU A 117 0.55 -3.58 -0.53
N HIS A 118 -0.07 -2.39 -0.65
CA HIS A 118 -0.35 -1.78 -1.94
C HIS A 118 0.95 -1.47 -2.70
N ALA A 119 1.90 -0.83 -2.00
CA ALA A 119 3.21 -0.49 -2.55
C ALA A 119 4.04 -1.73 -2.86
N PHE A 120 4.03 -2.73 -1.97
CA PHE A 120 4.70 -4.01 -2.19
C PHE A 120 4.17 -4.70 -3.45
N LEU A 121 2.85 -4.90 -3.57
CA LEU A 121 2.25 -5.58 -4.72
C LEU A 121 2.49 -4.82 -6.02
N ALA A 122 2.37 -3.49 -6.02
CA ALA A 122 2.64 -2.67 -7.20
C ALA A 122 4.10 -2.88 -7.69
N ARG A 123 5.06 -2.88 -6.76
CA ARG A 123 6.47 -3.11 -7.05
C ARG A 123 6.74 -4.51 -7.58
N GLU A 124 6.27 -5.55 -6.91
CA GLU A 124 6.52 -6.95 -7.31
C GLU A 124 5.82 -7.29 -8.65
N MET A 125 4.67 -6.67 -8.95
CA MET A 125 4.02 -6.77 -10.26
C MET A 125 4.70 -5.88 -11.33
N ASN A 126 5.58 -4.97 -10.93
CA ASN A 126 6.17 -3.95 -11.78
C ASN A 126 5.09 -3.13 -12.52
N VAL A 127 4.17 -2.54 -11.75
CA VAL A 127 3.10 -1.65 -12.23
C VAL A 127 3.06 -0.36 -11.41
N PRO A 128 2.60 0.78 -11.97
CA PRO A 128 2.52 2.03 -11.22
C PRO A 128 1.58 1.96 -10.01
N LEU A 129 2.04 2.44 -8.85
CA LEU A 129 1.22 2.76 -7.68
C LEU A 129 0.75 4.22 -7.81
N VAL A 130 -0.57 4.44 -7.89
CA VAL A 130 -1.16 5.76 -8.18
C VAL A 130 -2.15 6.17 -7.09
N HIS A 131 -2.22 7.47 -6.82
CA HIS A 131 -3.30 8.10 -6.06
C HIS A 131 -4.38 8.63 -7.01
N GLY A 132 -5.51 9.07 -6.46
CA GLY A 132 -6.60 9.67 -7.26
C GLY A 132 -6.14 10.85 -8.12
N TYR A 133 -5.31 11.74 -7.55
CA TYR A 133 -4.78 12.93 -8.24
C TYR A 133 -3.74 12.61 -9.34
N ASP A 134 -3.18 11.40 -9.36
CA ASP A 134 -2.26 10.95 -10.42
C ASP A 134 -3.01 10.56 -11.72
N LEU A 135 -4.32 10.38 -11.61
CA LEU A 135 -5.19 9.94 -12.69
C LEU A 135 -6.13 11.07 -13.12
N ILE A 136 -6.38 11.14 -14.42
CA ILE A 136 -7.36 12.06 -15.02
C ILE A 136 -8.26 11.33 -15.98
N VAL A 137 -9.51 11.79 -16.09
CA VAL A 137 -10.47 11.28 -17.06
C VAL A 137 -10.69 12.33 -18.15
N GLU A 138 -10.43 11.94 -19.40
CA GLU A 138 -10.67 12.77 -20.59
C GLU A 138 -11.33 11.90 -21.66
N ASP A 139 -12.41 12.39 -22.27
CA ASP A 139 -13.19 11.66 -23.29
C ASP A 139 -13.53 10.21 -22.88
N ASN A 140 -13.96 10.04 -21.62
CA ASN A 140 -14.26 8.73 -20.99
C ASN A 140 -13.08 7.75 -20.96
N LYS A 141 -11.84 8.22 -21.04
CA LYS A 141 -10.63 7.39 -20.89
C LYS A 141 -9.82 7.87 -19.69
N VAL A 142 -9.19 6.93 -18.98
CA VAL A 142 -8.37 7.23 -17.81
C VAL A 142 -6.90 7.33 -18.23
N TYR A 143 -6.19 8.34 -17.76
CA TYR A 143 -4.78 8.55 -18.05
C TYR A 143 -3.97 8.77 -16.77
N ILE A 144 -2.77 8.20 -16.74
CA ILE A 144 -1.71 8.53 -15.78
C ILE A 144 -1.07 9.85 -16.19
N GLN A 145 -0.82 10.74 -15.23
CA GLN A 145 0.03 11.90 -15.43
C GLN A 145 1.52 11.56 -15.22
N GLY A 146 2.19 11.11 -16.28
CA GLY A 146 3.63 10.82 -16.27
C GLY A 146 4.50 12.02 -16.64
N VAL A 147 5.78 11.96 -16.26
CA VAL A 147 6.79 12.97 -16.64
C VAL A 147 7.01 13.07 -18.16
N ARG A 148 6.73 11.98 -18.90
CA ARG A 148 6.78 11.88 -20.38
C ARG A 148 5.47 12.23 -21.08
N GLY A 149 4.43 12.58 -20.31
CA GLY A 149 3.08 12.83 -20.82
C GLY A 149 2.06 11.83 -20.29
N LYS A 150 0.86 11.88 -20.89
CA LYS A 150 -0.28 11.05 -20.47
C LYS A 150 -0.13 9.63 -21.01
N VAL A 151 -0.34 8.64 -20.15
CA VAL A 151 -0.37 7.21 -20.53
C VAL A 151 -1.76 6.66 -20.21
N GLN A 152 -2.46 6.12 -21.20
CA GLN A 152 -3.80 5.56 -20.98
C GLN A 152 -3.73 4.34 -20.05
N VAL A 153 -4.65 4.25 -19.09
CA VAL A 153 -4.82 3.12 -18.19
C VAL A 153 -5.90 2.19 -18.74
N ASP A 154 -5.63 0.89 -18.71
CA ASP A 154 -6.56 -0.14 -19.16
C ASP A 154 -7.20 -0.89 -17.99
N VAL A 155 -6.44 -1.13 -16.91
CA VAL A 155 -6.89 -1.87 -15.73
C VAL A 155 -6.44 -1.15 -14.46
N ILE A 156 -7.37 -0.93 -13.54
CA ILE A 156 -7.13 -0.35 -12.22
C ILE A 156 -7.39 -1.42 -11.17
N TYR A 157 -6.33 -1.91 -10.52
CA TYR A 157 -6.45 -2.67 -9.29
C TYR A 157 -6.69 -1.70 -8.14
N ARG A 158 -7.95 -1.55 -7.73
CA ARG A 158 -8.36 -0.58 -6.71
C ARG A 158 -8.14 -1.13 -5.31
N ARG A 159 -7.59 -0.29 -4.44
CA ARG A 159 -7.46 -0.52 -3.00
C ARG A 159 -8.22 0.53 -2.19
N ILE A 160 -9.28 1.06 -2.79
CA ILE A 160 -10.17 2.10 -2.27
C ILE A 160 -11.61 1.55 -2.31
N ASP A 161 -12.39 1.82 -1.26
CA ASP A 161 -13.80 1.43 -1.17
C ASP A 161 -14.68 2.23 -2.15
N ASP A 162 -15.79 1.63 -2.57
CA ASP A 162 -16.68 2.13 -3.62
C ASP A 162 -17.11 3.59 -3.39
N PRO A 163 -17.54 4.01 -2.18
CA PRO A 163 -18.02 5.37 -1.94
C PRO A 163 -16.97 6.45 -2.23
N PHE A 164 -15.68 6.10 -2.23
CA PHE A 164 -14.58 7.02 -2.42
C PHE A 164 -14.00 6.99 -3.84
N LEU A 165 -14.44 6.09 -4.73
CA LEU A 165 -13.82 5.87 -6.05
C LEU A 165 -14.00 7.01 -7.05
N ASP A 166 -15.16 7.66 -7.06
CA ASP A 166 -15.51 8.71 -8.02
C ASP A 166 -16.43 9.73 -7.35
N PRO A 167 -15.96 10.96 -7.08
CA PRO A 167 -16.77 11.98 -6.42
C PRO A 167 -17.96 12.48 -7.28
N LEU A 168 -17.98 12.19 -8.59
CA LEU A 168 -19.12 12.52 -9.44
C LEU A 168 -20.23 11.46 -9.40
N ALA A 169 -19.91 10.23 -8.99
CA ALA A 169 -20.85 9.10 -8.94
C ALA A 169 -21.26 8.72 -7.51
N PHE A 170 -20.35 8.92 -6.54
CA PHE A 170 -20.51 8.50 -5.15
C PHE A 170 -20.39 9.70 -4.19
N ARG A 171 -19.46 9.67 -3.23
CA ARG A 171 -19.28 10.76 -2.27
C ARG A 171 -18.58 11.96 -2.91
N SER A 172 -19.30 13.07 -3.01
CA SER A 172 -18.79 14.32 -3.57
C SER A 172 -17.63 14.97 -2.79
N ASP A 173 -17.47 14.62 -1.51
CA ASP A 173 -16.38 15.07 -0.65
C ASP A 173 -15.12 14.17 -0.70
N SER A 174 -15.15 13.09 -1.50
CA SER A 174 -14.00 12.20 -1.65
C SER A 174 -12.85 12.90 -2.36
N ILE A 175 -11.67 12.87 -1.72
CA ILE A 175 -10.40 13.31 -2.30
C ILE A 175 -9.52 12.14 -2.76
N LEU A 176 -9.97 10.90 -2.57
CA LEU A 176 -9.18 9.69 -2.81
C LEU A 176 -9.37 9.12 -4.23
N GLY A 177 -10.56 9.33 -4.79
CA GLY A 177 -10.97 8.78 -6.08
C GLY A 177 -10.57 9.63 -7.26
N VAL A 178 -11.13 9.30 -8.43
CA VAL A 178 -10.89 9.99 -9.69
C VAL A 178 -12.22 10.45 -10.26
N SER A 179 -12.36 11.76 -10.48
CA SER A 179 -13.58 12.34 -11.02
C SER A 179 -13.88 11.79 -12.41
N GLY A 180 -15.07 11.20 -12.61
CA GLY A 180 -15.52 10.65 -13.89
C GLY A 180 -15.07 9.22 -14.18
N LEU A 181 -14.42 8.55 -13.23
CA LEU A 181 -13.95 7.17 -13.36
C LEU A 181 -15.09 6.20 -13.69
N MET A 182 -16.25 6.35 -13.07
CA MET A 182 -17.40 5.48 -13.34
C MET A 182 -17.95 5.66 -14.76
N SER A 183 -17.85 6.88 -15.31
CA SER A 183 -18.21 7.14 -16.72
C SER A 183 -17.27 6.41 -17.68
N ALA A 184 -15.96 6.46 -17.42
CA ALA A 184 -14.96 5.74 -18.20
C ALA A 184 -15.13 4.22 -18.12
N TYR A 185 -15.39 3.70 -16.92
CA TYR A 185 -15.64 2.28 -16.66
C TYR A 185 -16.91 1.79 -17.38
N ARG A 186 -18.03 2.50 -17.24
CA ARG A 186 -19.30 2.17 -17.92
C ARG A 186 -19.21 2.29 -19.44
N SER A 187 -18.28 3.11 -19.96
CA SER A 187 -18.00 3.21 -21.39
C SER A 187 -17.09 2.09 -21.92
N GLY A 188 -16.62 1.18 -21.06
CA GLY A 188 -15.74 0.06 -21.44
C GLY A 188 -14.30 0.46 -21.75
N ASN A 189 -13.87 1.67 -21.36
CA ASN A 189 -12.54 2.19 -21.69
C ASN A 189 -11.47 1.85 -20.65
N VAL A 190 -11.88 1.40 -19.46
CA VAL A 190 -11.02 0.96 -18.36
C VAL A 190 -11.74 -0.17 -17.60
N VAL A 191 -11.00 -1.09 -16.99
CA VAL A 191 -11.52 -2.11 -16.09
C VAL A 191 -11.11 -1.78 -14.65
N ILE A 192 -12.05 -1.87 -13.71
CA ILE A 192 -11.79 -1.71 -12.27
C ILE A 192 -11.84 -3.09 -11.61
N THR A 193 -10.79 -3.46 -10.88
CA THR A 193 -10.67 -4.75 -10.19
C THR A 193 -10.43 -4.57 -8.69
N ASN A 194 -11.20 -5.19 -7.80
CA ASN A 194 -12.50 -5.83 -8.07
C ASN A 194 -13.54 -4.80 -8.55
N ALA A 195 -14.58 -5.26 -9.22
CA ALA A 195 -15.64 -4.37 -9.70
C ALA A 195 -16.31 -3.62 -8.52
N PRO A 196 -16.83 -2.39 -8.73
CA PRO A 196 -17.73 -1.77 -7.76
C PRO A 196 -18.98 -2.64 -7.54
N GLY A 197 -19.59 -2.55 -6.36
CA GLY A 197 -20.79 -3.29 -5.98
C GLY A 197 -20.56 -4.74 -5.56
N THR A 198 -19.34 -5.26 -5.55
CA THR A 198 -19.08 -6.63 -5.05
C THR A 198 -19.44 -6.82 -3.58
N GLY A 199 -19.50 -5.72 -2.81
CA GLY A 199 -19.88 -5.76 -1.41
C GLY A 199 -21.30 -6.28 -1.15
N VAL A 200 -22.18 -6.31 -2.16
CA VAL A 200 -23.48 -6.98 -2.00
C VAL A 200 -23.31 -8.48 -1.82
N ALA A 201 -22.32 -9.11 -2.44
CA ALA A 201 -22.12 -10.56 -2.42
C ALA A 201 -21.41 -11.05 -1.17
N ASP A 202 -20.58 -10.21 -0.52
CA ASP A 202 -19.90 -10.53 0.74
C ASP A 202 -20.63 -9.97 1.98
N ASP A 203 -21.82 -9.40 1.81
CA ASP A 203 -22.62 -8.93 2.92
C ASP A 203 -23.05 -10.13 3.80
N LYS A 204 -22.99 -9.95 5.12
CA LYS A 204 -23.37 -10.98 6.09
C LYS A 204 -24.81 -11.47 5.94
N SER A 205 -25.69 -10.64 5.38
CA SER A 205 -27.06 -11.05 5.07
C SER A 205 -27.18 -11.95 3.83
N MET A 206 -26.19 -11.92 2.93
CA MET A 206 -26.13 -12.79 1.75
C MET A 206 -25.44 -14.11 2.04
N TYR A 207 -24.50 -14.13 2.99
CA TYR A 207 -23.71 -15.30 3.36
C TYR A 207 -24.51 -16.61 3.53
N PRO A 208 -25.69 -16.66 4.20
CA PRO A 208 -26.48 -17.89 4.33
C PRO A 208 -26.99 -18.48 3.00
N TYR A 209 -27.03 -17.67 1.94
CA TYR A 209 -27.55 -18.08 0.63
C TYR A 209 -26.46 -18.64 -0.29
N VAL A 210 -25.16 -18.52 0.05
CA VAL A 210 -24.04 -19.01 -0.79
C VAL A 210 -24.18 -20.50 -1.14
N PRO A 211 -24.53 -21.42 -0.21
CA PRO A 211 -24.80 -22.81 -0.56
C PRO A 211 -25.86 -22.98 -1.66
N ALA A 212 -26.97 -22.23 -1.56
CA ALA A 212 -28.03 -22.27 -2.56
C ALA A 212 -27.61 -21.61 -3.89
N MET A 213 -26.71 -20.62 -3.85
CA MET A 213 -26.12 -20.05 -5.07
C MET A 213 -25.27 -21.09 -5.81
N ILE A 214 -24.46 -21.86 -5.10
CA ILE A 214 -23.66 -22.96 -5.68
C ILE A 214 -24.57 -23.98 -6.36
N GLU A 215 -25.62 -24.43 -5.66
CA GLU A 215 -26.59 -25.37 -6.24
C GLU A 215 -27.32 -24.79 -7.46
N HIS A 216 -27.71 -23.51 -7.40
CA HIS A 216 -28.45 -22.87 -8.48
C HIS A 216 -27.60 -22.60 -9.73
N TYR A 217 -26.38 -22.06 -9.56
CA TYR A 217 -25.53 -21.63 -10.67
C TYR A 217 -24.62 -22.73 -11.21
N LEU A 218 -24.16 -23.64 -10.34
CA LEU A 218 -23.22 -24.71 -10.73
C LEU A 218 -23.90 -26.08 -10.81
N ASN A 219 -25.10 -26.24 -10.25
CA ASN A 219 -25.77 -27.54 -10.13
C ASN A 219 -24.91 -28.58 -9.39
N GLU A 220 -24.16 -28.09 -8.39
CA GLU A 220 -23.25 -28.88 -7.56
C GLU A 220 -23.59 -28.71 -6.08
N LYS A 221 -23.12 -29.65 -5.25
CA LYS A 221 -23.20 -29.51 -3.80
C LYS A 221 -21.98 -28.73 -3.29
N PRO A 222 -22.13 -27.82 -2.31
CA PRO A 222 -21.01 -27.14 -1.70
C PRO A 222 -19.98 -28.13 -1.13
N ILE A 223 -18.72 -28.00 -1.58
CA ILE A 223 -17.61 -28.81 -1.07
C ILE A 223 -17.23 -28.32 0.34
N LEU A 224 -17.15 -27.00 0.50
CA LEU A 224 -16.91 -26.36 1.80
C LEU A 224 -18.26 -25.89 2.36
N PRO A 225 -18.69 -26.40 3.52
CA PRO A 225 -19.89 -25.91 4.17
C PRO A 225 -19.66 -24.54 4.82
N ASN A 226 -20.72 -23.75 4.87
CA ASN A 226 -20.74 -22.55 5.69
C ASN A 226 -20.85 -22.91 7.18
N VAL A 227 -20.50 -21.95 8.03
CA VAL A 227 -20.90 -21.94 9.44
C VAL A 227 -22.41 -21.78 9.51
N GLU A 228 -23.05 -22.56 10.38
CA GLU A 228 -24.48 -22.44 10.66
C GLU A 228 -24.79 -21.00 11.09
N THR A 229 -25.71 -20.35 10.38
CA THR A 229 -26.01 -18.94 10.57
C THR A 229 -27.52 -18.74 10.64
N TYR A 230 -27.96 -18.29 11.81
CA TYR A 230 -29.34 -17.94 12.09
C TYR A 230 -29.62 -16.51 11.59
N GLN A 231 -30.65 -16.38 10.77
CA GLN A 231 -31.16 -15.13 10.23
C GLN A 231 -32.23 -14.60 11.20
N CYS A 232 -31.86 -13.61 12.03
CA CYS A 232 -32.76 -13.00 13.02
C CYS A 232 -34.02 -12.35 12.43
N ARG A 233 -34.10 -12.19 11.10
CA ARG A 233 -35.32 -11.75 10.39
C ARG A 233 -36.42 -12.82 10.34
N ASN A 234 -36.06 -14.10 10.41
CA ASN A 234 -37.01 -15.19 10.47
C ASN A 234 -37.54 -15.27 11.91
N PRO A 235 -38.85 -15.08 12.17
CA PRO A 235 -39.39 -15.08 13.53
C PRO A 235 -39.05 -16.34 14.34
N ASP A 236 -38.97 -17.50 13.68
CA ASP A 236 -38.66 -18.77 14.35
C ASP A 236 -37.19 -18.82 14.78
N GLU A 237 -36.27 -18.42 13.88
CA GLU A 237 -34.84 -18.33 14.18
C GLU A 237 -34.54 -17.21 15.18
N LEU A 238 -35.27 -16.09 15.12
CA LEU A 238 -35.19 -15.01 16.11
C LEU A 238 -35.59 -15.51 17.49
N GLY A 239 -36.67 -16.28 17.60
CA GLY A 239 -37.09 -16.91 18.84
C GLY A 239 -35.98 -17.79 19.41
N PHE A 240 -35.41 -18.67 18.57
CA PHE A 240 -34.27 -19.49 18.95
C PHE A 240 -33.06 -18.66 19.42
N VAL A 241 -32.69 -17.61 18.69
CA VAL A 241 -31.57 -16.72 19.05
C VAL A 241 -31.84 -16.02 20.37
N LEU A 242 -33.05 -15.52 20.60
CA LEU A 242 -33.43 -14.83 21.83
C LEU A 242 -33.39 -15.74 23.06
N ASP A 243 -33.73 -17.03 22.87
CA ASP A 243 -33.72 -18.04 23.93
C ASP A 243 -32.31 -18.57 24.20
N ASN A 244 -31.46 -18.65 23.16
CA ASN A 244 -30.11 -19.21 23.21
C ASN A 244 -29.01 -18.15 23.06
N LEU A 245 -29.30 -16.87 23.33
CA LEU A 245 -28.36 -15.75 23.32
C LEU A 245 -27.10 -16.03 24.16
N ALA A 246 -27.16 -16.99 25.08
CA ALA A 246 -26.08 -17.53 25.90
C ALA A 246 -24.91 -18.11 25.11
N ASP A 247 -25.21 -18.85 24.04
CA ASP A 247 -24.28 -19.75 23.38
C ASP A 247 -23.94 -19.31 21.96
N LEU A 248 -24.50 -18.17 21.53
CA LEU A 248 -24.39 -17.61 20.19
C LEU A 248 -23.51 -16.35 20.17
N VAL A 249 -22.87 -16.14 19.03
CA VAL A 249 -22.20 -14.89 18.65
C VAL A 249 -23.15 -14.14 17.73
N VAL A 250 -23.58 -12.95 18.16
CA VAL A 250 -24.49 -12.09 17.37
C VAL A 250 -23.68 -10.99 16.68
N LYS A 251 -23.91 -10.81 15.38
CA LYS A 251 -23.22 -9.86 14.52
C LYS A 251 -24.22 -8.98 13.78
N GLU A 252 -23.92 -7.69 13.68
CA GLU A 252 -24.64 -6.77 12.79
C GLU A 252 -24.35 -7.12 11.33
N THR A 253 -25.38 -7.07 10.48
CA THR A 253 -25.29 -7.40 9.05
C THR A 253 -24.45 -6.38 8.28
N GLN A 254 -24.56 -5.09 8.63
CA GLN A 254 -23.76 -4.02 8.05
C GLN A 254 -22.63 -3.59 9.01
N GLY A 255 -21.40 -3.51 8.49
CA GLY A 255 -20.22 -3.06 9.23
C GLY A 255 -19.00 -3.96 9.07
N SER A 256 -17.82 -3.35 9.01
CA SER A 256 -16.51 -3.99 8.84
C SER A 256 -15.76 -4.11 10.17
N GLY A 257 -14.99 -5.19 10.37
CA GLY A 257 -13.91 -5.20 11.36
C GLY A 257 -14.28 -5.49 12.82
N GLY A 258 -15.30 -6.31 13.10
CA GLY A 258 -15.57 -6.82 14.45
C GLY A 258 -16.17 -5.80 15.44
N TYR A 259 -16.38 -4.55 15.02
CA TYR A 259 -17.21 -3.59 15.75
C TYR A 259 -18.69 -4.00 15.64
N GLY A 260 -19.41 -3.96 16.77
CA GLY A 260 -20.83 -4.37 16.83
C GLY A 260 -21.08 -5.87 17.07
N MET A 261 -20.07 -6.65 17.49
CA MET A 261 -20.21 -8.07 17.81
C MET A 261 -20.43 -8.31 19.30
N LEU A 262 -21.45 -9.09 19.68
CA LEU A 262 -21.60 -9.61 21.04
C LEU A 262 -20.98 -11.02 21.10
N ILE A 263 -19.83 -11.15 21.75
CA ILE A 263 -19.18 -12.45 22.04
C ILE A 263 -19.50 -12.81 23.49
N ARG A 264 -20.52 -13.65 23.72
CA ARG A 264 -21.00 -13.88 25.09
C ARG A 264 -20.08 -14.66 26.04
N PRO A 265 -19.11 -15.50 25.62
CA PRO A 265 -18.10 -16.00 26.55
C PRO A 265 -17.32 -14.90 27.29
N ALA A 266 -17.32 -13.66 26.78
CA ALA A 266 -16.68 -12.49 27.39
C ALA A 266 -17.65 -11.44 27.98
N ALA A 267 -18.94 -11.45 27.62
CA ALA A 267 -19.93 -10.48 28.10
C ALA A 267 -20.45 -10.86 29.49
N THR A 268 -19.86 -10.28 30.54
CA THR A 268 -20.15 -10.60 31.95
C THR A 268 -21.31 -9.78 32.55
N ASN A 269 -21.89 -8.82 31.83
CA ASN A 269 -22.85 -7.86 32.37
C ASN A 269 -24.29 -8.07 31.82
N LYS A 270 -25.23 -8.39 32.72
CA LYS A 270 -26.66 -8.55 32.41
C LYS A 270 -27.28 -7.33 31.71
N LYS A 271 -26.82 -6.11 32.05
CA LYS A 271 -27.32 -4.87 31.42
C LYS A 271 -26.96 -4.75 29.94
N GLU A 272 -25.78 -5.24 29.54
CA GLU A 272 -25.36 -5.23 28.14
C GLU A 272 -26.16 -6.23 27.31
N ILE A 273 -26.45 -7.41 27.88
CA ILE A 273 -27.30 -8.42 27.26
C ILE A 273 -28.71 -7.88 27.05
N ASP A 274 -29.30 -7.24 28.06
CA ASP A 274 -30.65 -6.67 27.94
C ASP A 274 -30.70 -5.53 26.91
N ALA A 275 -29.66 -4.68 26.86
CA ALA A 275 -29.54 -3.65 25.85
C ALA A 275 -29.39 -4.24 24.44
N TYR A 276 -28.60 -5.30 24.27
CA TYR A 276 -28.41 -5.95 22.98
C TYR A 276 -29.65 -6.71 22.53
N ARG A 277 -30.36 -7.37 23.46
CA ARG A 277 -31.68 -7.99 23.21
C ARG A 277 -32.68 -6.96 22.72
N LYS A 278 -32.71 -5.77 23.33
CA LYS A 278 -33.57 -4.67 22.88
C LYS A 278 -33.22 -4.23 21.45
N ARG A 279 -31.94 -4.02 21.15
CA ARG A 279 -31.49 -3.68 19.78
C ARG A 279 -31.88 -4.74 18.75
N LEU A 280 -31.77 -6.02 19.11
CA LEU A 280 -32.17 -7.15 18.27
C LEU A 280 -33.68 -7.14 17.98
N LEU A 281 -34.51 -6.84 18.99
CA LEU A 281 -35.96 -6.74 18.83
C LEU A 281 -36.38 -5.49 18.06
N ASP A 282 -35.65 -4.38 18.23
CA ASP A 282 -35.94 -3.11 17.56
C ASP A 282 -35.59 -3.16 16.05
N ASN A 283 -34.58 -3.96 15.65
CA ASN A 283 -34.19 -4.14 14.25
C ASN A 283 -33.66 -5.57 13.96
N PRO A 284 -34.52 -6.60 13.94
CA PRO A 284 -34.09 -7.99 13.78
C PRO A 284 -33.42 -8.27 12.43
N GLU A 285 -33.79 -7.54 11.38
CA GLU A 285 -33.22 -7.70 10.03
C GLU A 285 -31.75 -7.27 9.94
N GLY A 286 -31.32 -6.41 10.86
CA GLY A 286 -29.96 -5.91 10.97
C GLY A 286 -28.97 -6.87 11.63
N PHE A 287 -29.39 -8.09 12.01
CA PHE A 287 -28.54 -9.04 12.74
C PHE A 287 -28.56 -10.45 12.16
N ILE A 288 -27.44 -11.14 12.34
CA ILE A 288 -27.30 -12.59 12.20
C ILE A 288 -26.68 -13.15 13.48
N ALA A 289 -26.92 -14.43 13.76
CA ALA A 289 -26.29 -15.12 14.87
C ALA A 289 -25.63 -16.43 14.39
N GLN A 290 -24.50 -16.76 14.98
CA GLN A 290 -23.76 -17.99 14.69
C GLN A 290 -23.46 -18.70 16.02
N PRO A 291 -23.36 -20.04 16.04
CA PRO A 291 -22.91 -20.74 17.23
C PRO A 291 -21.49 -20.32 17.60
N THR A 292 -21.19 -20.34 18.89
CA THR A 292 -19.80 -20.16 19.34
C THR A 292 -19.00 -21.38 18.89
N LEU A 293 -18.20 -21.21 17.83
CA LEU A 293 -17.37 -22.29 17.31
C LEU A 293 -16.04 -22.33 18.05
N ALA A 294 -15.70 -23.51 18.56
CA ALA A 294 -14.33 -23.77 19.00
C ALA A 294 -13.45 -23.92 17.76
N LEU A 295 -12.62 -22.91 17.54
CA LEU A 295 -11.66 -22.87 16.44
C LEU A 295 -10.53 -23.86 16.70
N SER A 296 -10.02 -24.51 15.66
CA SER A 296 -8.78 -25.29 15.78
C SER A 296 -7.64 -24.45 16.37
N THR A 297 -6.79 -25.10 17.15
CA THR A 297 -5.66 -24.43 17.79
C THR A 297 -4.33 -24.88 17.19
N CYS A 298 -3.39 -23.95 17.06
CA CYS A 298 -2.02 -24.19 16.66
C CYS A 298 -1.05 -23.86 17.80
N PRO A 299 0.00 -24.69 18.05
CA PRO A 299 1.03 -24.39 19.04
C PRO A 299 1.67 -23.02 18.81
N THR A 300 1.72 -22.20 19.85
CA THR A 300 2.21 -20.82 19.80
C THR A 300 3.08 -20.55 21.01
N VAL A 301 4.25 -19.94 20.76
CA VAL A 301 5.18 -19.55 21.83
C VAL A 301 4.61 -18.33 22.55
N THR A 302 4.56 -18.40 23.87
CA THR A 302 4.03 -17.37 24.78
C THR A 302 5.02 -17.17 25.93
N GLU A 303 4.77 -16.20 26.81
CA GLU A 303 5.62 -15.97 28.00
C GLU A 303 5.68 -17.20 28.91
N ASP A 304 4.58 -17.97 28.99
CA ASP A 304 4.46 -19.17 29.83
C ASP A 304 4.94 -20.46 29.13
N GLY A 305 5.44 -20.37 27.88
CA GLY A 305 5.89 -21.50 27.07
C GLY A 305 5.04 -21.73 25.82
N ILE A 306 5.03 -22.97 25.30
CA ILE A 306 4.28 -23.33 24.09
C ILE A 306 2.87 -23.74 24.48
N GLU A 307 1.88 -22.94 24.08
CA GLU A 307 0.47 -23.19 24.37
C GLU A 307 -0.37 -23.21 23.08
N PRO A 308 -1.50 -23.94 23.06
CA PRO A 308 -2.44 -23.87 21.95
C PRO A 308 -3.08 -22.48 21.86
N ARG A 309 -3.21 -21.95 20.64
CA ARG A 309 -3.93 -20.71 20.33
C ARG A 309 -4.81 -20.89 19.11
N HIS A 310 -6.01 -20.29 19.13
CA HIS A 310 -6.97 -20.39 18.04
C HIS A 310 -6.45 -19.72 16.76
N ILE A 311 -6.72 -20.33 15.62
CA ILE A 311 -6.30 -19.85 14.30
C ILE A 311 -7.44 -19.86 13.29
N ASP A 312 -7.29 -19.02 12.28
CA ASP A 312 -8.02 -19.12 11.01
C ASP A 312 -7.07 -19.01 9.82
N LEU A 313 -7.56 -19.33 8.62
CA LEU A 313 -6.78 -19.34 7.39
C LEU A 313 -7.54 -18.59 6.29
N ARG A 314 -6.89 -17.61 5.66
CA ARG A 314 -7.38 -16.89 4.49
C ARG A 314 -6.55 -17.23 3.25
N PRO A 315 -6.97 -18.19 2.41
CA PRO A 315 -6.51 -18.27 1.02
C PRO A 315 -6.98 -17.07 0.19
N PHE A 316 -6.23 -16.79 -0.86
CA PHE A 316 -6.56 -15.78 -1.88
C PHE A 316 -6.83 -16.48 -3.21
N ILE A 317 -8.03 -16.30 -3.73
CA ILE A 317 -8.52 -16.92 -4.96
C ILE A 317 -8.42 -15.87 -6.06
N LEU A 318 -7.73 -16.19 -7.16
CA LEU A 318 -7.59 -15.35 -8.33
C LEU A 318 -8.52 -15.88 -9.44
N SER A 319 -9.49 -15.07 -9.85
CA SER A 319 -10.44 -15.41 -10.92
C SER A 319 -10.05 -14.69 -12.20
N HIS A 320 -9.58 -15.43 -13.20
CA HIS A 320 -9.15 -14.89 -14.48
C HIS A 320 -10.36 -14.54 -15.37
N GLY A 321 -10.16 -13.62 -16.31
CA GLY A 321 -11.20 -13.12 -17.21
C GLY A 321 -11.83 -14.17 -18.12
N ASP A 322 -11.16 -15.32 -18.33
CA ASP A 322 -11.70 -16.48 -19.05
C ASP A 322 -12.54 -17.42 -18.16
N GLY A 323 -12.66 -17.12 -16.86
CA GLY A 323 -13.36 -17.92 -15.87
C GLY A 323 -12.49 -18.98 -15.18
N SER A 324 -11.23 -19.12 -15.55
CA SER A 324 -10.30 -20.01 -14.84
C SER A 324 -9.95 -19.47 -13.45
N VAL A 325 -9.68 -20.37 -12.52
CA VAL A 325 -9.38 -20.03 -11.12
C VAL A 325 -7.97 -20.50 -10.78
N ASP A 326 -7.18 -19.58 -10.22
CA ASP A 326 -5.84 -19.84 -9.70
C ASP A 326 -5.80 -19.59 -8.19
N ILE A 327 -5.13 -20.49 -7.46
CA ILE A 327 -4.99 -20.44 -6.01
C ILE A 327 -3.54 -20.77 -5.66
N THR A 328 -2.83 -19.81 -5.10
CA THR A 328 -1.49 -20.04 -4.56
C THR A 328 -1.56 -21.04 -3.40
N PRO A 329 -0.64 -22.03 -3.32
CA PRO A 329 -0.64 -23.05 -2.27
C PRO A 329 -0.14 -22.48 -0.92
N GLY A 330 -0.91 -21.55 -0.37
CA GLY A 330 -0.66 -20.82 0.85
C GLY A 330 -1.86 -19.97 1.26
N GLY A 331 -1.67 -19.13 2.27
CA GLY A 331 -2.69 -18.21 2.75
C GLY A 331 -2.21 -17.49 4.01
N LEU A 332 -2.92 -16.43 4.39
CA LEU A 332 -2.70 -15.74 5.64
C LEU A 332 -3.31 -16.57 6.78
N THR A 333 -2.47 -17.14 7.64
CA THR A 333 -2.95 -17.71 8.92
C THR A 333 -2.87 -16.64 9.99
N ARG A 334 -4.00 -16.34 10.66
CA ARG A 334 -4.04 -15.43 11.81
C ARG A 334 -4.16 -16.24 13.09
N VAL A 335 -3.57 -15.73 14.18
CA VAL A 335 -3.57 -16.40 15.49
C VAL A 335 -4.02 -15.45 16.59
N ALA A 336 -4.94 -15.92 17.44
CA ALA A 336 -5.34 -15.20 18.64
C ALA A 336 -4.19 -15.25 19.66
N THR A 337 -3.61 -14.09 19.99
CA THR A 337 -2.46 -14.03 20.91
C THR A 337 -2.87 -14.24 22.37
N ILE A 338 -4.04 -13.70 22.74
CA ILE A 338 -4.61 -13.79 24.08
C ILE A 338 -5.18 -15.21 24.32
N LYS A 339 -4.85 -15.80 25.47
CA LYS A 339 -5.33 -17.13 25.88
C LYS A 339 -6.86 -17.17 25.92
N GLY A 340 -7.45 -18.16 25.25
CA GLY A 340 -8.91 -18.35 25.18
C GLY A 340 -9.67 -17.33 24.32
N SER A 341 -8.98 -16.38 23.69
CA SER A 341 -9.61 -15.44 22.77
C SER A 341 -9.90 -16.10 21.42
N LEU A 342 -11.09 -15.83 20.87
CA LEU A 342 -11.47 -16.19 19.50
C LEU A 342 -11.23 -15.04 18.52
N VAL A 343 -10.75 -13.90 19.01
CA VAL A 343 -10.47 -12.71 18.22
C VAL A 343 -9.09 -12.84 17.58
N VAL A 344 -9.08 -13.13 16.29
CA VAL A 344 -7.88 -13.26 15.45
C VAL A 344 -7.59 -12.02 14.59
N ASN A 345 -8.44 -10.99 14.67
CA ASN A 345 -8.30 -9.80 13.85
C ASN A 345 -7.05 -9.00 14.23
N SER A 346 -6.24 -8.63 13.24
CA SER A 346 -4.98 -7.92 13.42
C SER A 346 -5.17 -6.53 14.06
N SER A 347 -6.31 -5.88 13.81
CA SER A 347 -6.67 -4.59 14.44
C SER A 347 -6.92 -4.70 15.95
N GLN A 348 -7.09 -5.92 16.49
CA GLN A 348 -7.32 -6.20 17.90
C GLN A 348 -6.21 -7.07 18.52
N GLY A 349 -5.01 -7.08 17.93
CA GLY A 349 -3.82 -7.76 18.48
C GLY A 349 -3.63 -9.21 18.04
N GLY A 350 -4.33 -9.65 16.99
CA GLY A 350 -4.07 -10.95 16.35
C GLY A 350 -2.69 -11.02 15.68
N GLY A 351 -1.97 -12.10 15.93
CA GLY A 351 -0.68 -12.39 15.29
C GLY A 351 -0.86 -13.10 13.94
N ILE A 352 0.25 -13.36 13.25
CA ILE A 352 0.28 -14.09 11.98
C ILE A 352 1.21 -15.30 12.07
N LYS A 353 0.93 -16.34 11.27
CA LYS A 353 1.79 -17.51 11.08
C LYS A 353 1.93 -17.82 9.59
N ASP A 354 3.08 -18.38 9.20
CA ASP A 354 3.24 -18.96 7.87
C ASP A 354 2.38 -20.23 7.74
N THR A 355 1.82 -20.43 6.54
CA THR A 355 0.99 -21.58 6.18
C THR A 355 1.75 -22.45 5.19
N TRP A 356 2.20 -23.63 5.63
CA TRP A 356 2.93 -24.56 4.77
C TRP A 356 1.98 -25.57 4.13
N VAL A 357 1.84 -25.51 2.81
CA VAL A 357 1.22 -26.57 2.02
C VAL A 357 2.33 -27.51 1.55
N VAL A 358 2.29 -28.75 2.02
CA VAL A 358 3.34 -29.76 1.79
C VAL A 358 2.86 -30.80 0.79
N ASP A 359 3.71 -31.17 -0.17
CA ASP A 359 3.46 -32.34 -1.00
C ASP A 359 3.83 -33.62 -0.24
N THR A 360 2.83 -34.36 0.20
CA THR A 360 3.01 -35.60 0.97
C THR A 360 3.40 -36.80 0.12
N LYS A 361 3.32 -36.69 -1.22
CA LYS A 361 3.75 -37.75 -2.16
C LYS A 361 5.20 -37.56 -2.59
N ALA A 362 5.69 -36.33 -2.58
CA ALA A 362 7.08 -35.98 -2.85
C ALA A 362 7.92 -35.94 -1.55
N LEU A 363 7.94 -37.02 -0.76
CA LEU A 363 8.97 -37.12 0.27
C LEU A 363 10.33 -37.22 -0.42
N PRO A 364 11.33 -36.41 -0.05
CA PRO A 364 12.65 -36.49 -0.66
C PRO A 364 13.30 -37.82 -0.27
N SER A 365 13.19 -38.82 -1.14
CA SER A 365 14.12 -39.95 -1.12
C SER A 365 15.51 -39.36 -1.33
N GLY A 366 16.39 -39.46 -0.32
CA GLY A 366 17.66 -38.75 -0.23
C GLY A 366 18.55 -38.83 -1.48
N GLN A 367 18.28 -37.97 -2.46
CA GLN A 367 19.07 -37.81 -3.67
C GLN A 367 19.13 -36.33 -4.03
N ASN A 368 20.36 -35.81 -3.93
CA ASN A 368 20.93 -34.62 -4.54
C ASN A 368 20.07 -33.34 -4.53
N SER A 369 20.30 -32.56 -3.48
CA SER A 369 19.97 -31.13 -3.32
C SER A 369 20.50 -30.19 -4.44
N ALA A 370 21.15 -30.70 -5.48
CA ALA A 370 21.63 -29.92 -6.63
C ALA A 370 20.56 -29.73 -7.72
N ASP A 371 19.66 -30.69 -7.93
CA ASP A 371 18.70 -30.66 -9.06
C ASP A 371 17.44 -29.82 -8.76
N ALA A 372 17.07 -29.65 -7.49
CA ALA A 372 15.98 -28.76 -7.08
C ALA A 372 16.34 -27.28 -7.33
N HIS A 373 17.60 -26.90 -7.12
CA HIS A 373 18.12 -25.58 -7.48
C HIS A 373 18.04 -25.34 -9.00
N LEU A 374 18.43 -26.32 -9.82
CA LEU A 374 18.39 -26.23 -11.28
C LEU A 374 16.97 -26.12 -11.85
N THR A 375 15.96 -26.70 -11.19
CA THR A 375 14.57 -26.68 -11.68
C THR A 375 13.87 -25.36 -11.33
N LEU A 376 14.08 -24.81 -10.12
CA LEU A 376 13.62 -23.47 -9.74
C LEU A 376 14.30 -22.38 -10.58
N THR A 377 15.60 -22.51 -10.83
CA THR A 377 16.34 -21.60 -11.71
C THR A 377 15.86 -21.68 -13.16
N ARG A 378 15.52 -22.87 -13.69
CA ARG A 378 15.03 -23.04 -15.07
C ARG A 378 13.59 -22.58 -15.30
N VAL A 379 12.68 -22.75 -14.34
CA VAL A 379 11.32 -22.19 -14.44
C VAL A 379 11.38 -20.66 -14.33
N SER A 380 12.24 -20.15 -13.45
CA SER A 380 12.49 -18.71 -13.35
C SER A 380 13.14 -18.15 -14.61
N GLN A 381 14.12 -18.84 -15.20
CA GLN A 381 14.78 -18.42 -16.45
C GLN A 381 13.90 -18.55 -17.69
N ALA A 382 13.08 -19.59 -17.82
CA ALA A 382 12.17 -19.72 -18.95
C ALA A 382 11.05 -18.65 -18.94
N ILE A 383 10.65 -18.17 -17.75
CA ILE A 383 9.73 -17.03 -17.59
C ILE A 383 10.45 -15.68 -17.79
N LEU A 384 11.76 -15.62 -17.54
CA LEU A 384 12.59 -14.42 -17.76
C LEU A 384 13.07 -14.28 -19.23
N ASP A 385 13.21 -15.39 -19.98
CA ASP A 385 13.78 -15.43 -21.34
C ASP A 385 12.75 -15.18 -22.46
N GLU A 386 11.44 -15.17 -22.17
CA GLU A 386 10.45 -14.60 -23.10
C GLU A 386 10.53 -13.07 -23.06
N THR A 387 11.54 -12.51 -23.74
CA THR A 387 11.58 -11.12 -24.22
C THR A 387 10.88 -10.13 -23.28
N TYR A 388 11.40 -9.99 -22.05
CA TYR A 388 11.18 -8.80 -21.23
C TYR A 388 11.78 -7.61 -21.99
N HIS A 389 11.03 -7.06 -22.95
CA HIS A 389 11.11 -5.64 -23.22
C HIS A 389 10.80 -4.98 -21.90
N LYS A 390 11.85 -4.62 -21.14
CA LYS A 390 11.77 -3.95 -19.85
C LYS A 390 10.97 -2.67 -20.09
N LYS A 391 9.65 -2.74 -19.90
CA LYS A 391 8.73 -1.64 -20.12
C LYS A 391 9.28 -0.50 -19.29
N SER A 392 9.60 0.60 -19.98
CA SER A 392 10.25 1.74 -19.34
C SER A 392 9.39 2.21 -18.17
N LEU A 393 10.03 2.43 -17.02
CA LEU A 393 9.36 2.91 -15.81
C LEU A 393 8.50 4.13 -16.13
N ILE A 394 7.20 4.05 -15.80
CA ILE A 394 6.30 5.20 -15.86
C ILE A 394 6.48 5.97 -14.56
N LEU A 395 7.36 6.98 -14.59
CA LEU A 395 7.52 7.89 -13.46
C LEU A 395 6.37 8.91 -13.44
N LEU A 396 5.58 8.87 -12.37
CA LEU A 396 4.48 9.81 -12.12
C LEU A 396 5.03 11.21 -11.84
N LEU A 397 4.27 12.25 -12.18
CA LEU A 397 4.66 13.62 -11.86
C LEU A 397 4.70 13.87 -10.35
N SER A 398 3.78 13.28 -9.58
CA SER A 398 3.77 13.32 -8.11
C SER A 398 5.05 12.73 -7.52
N THR A 399 5.40 11.50 -7.92
CA THR A 399 6.61 10.83 -7.46
C THR A 399 7.87 11.58 -7.90
N ALA A 400 7.89 12.13 -9.12
CA ALA A 400 8.98 12.97 -9.59
C ALA A 400 9.15 14.23 -8.70
N SER A 401 8.04 14.83 -8.28
CA SER A 401 8.04 15.93 -7.31
C SER A 401 8.64 15.52 -5.97
N CYS A 402 8.23 14.38 -5.43
CA CYS A 402 8.80 13.83 -4.21
C CYS A 402 10.30 13.50 -4.34
N LEU A 403 10.75 13.02 -5.50
CA LEU A 403 12.18 12.77 -5.76
C LEU A 403 12.99 14.06 -5.78
N VAL A 404 12.47 15.13 -6.41
CA VAL A 404 13.09 16.45 -6.39
C VAL A 404 13.20 16.96 -4.95
N TRP A 405 12.12 16.89 -4.17
CA TRP A 405 12.14 17.30 -2.77
C TRP A 405 13.07 16.45 -1.90
N LEU A 406 13.09 15.14 -2.09
CA LEU A 406 14.04 14.24 -1.43
C LEU A 406 15.49 14.66 -1.73
N GLY A 407 15.79 14.95 -2.99
CA GLY A 407 17.08 15.51 -3.41
C GLY A 407 17.41 16.80 -2.66
N ARG A 408 16.49 17.76 -2.64
CA ARG A 408 16.67 19.03 -1.91
C ARG A 408 16.95 18.81 -0.42
N TYR A 409 16.14 18.01 0.26
CA TYR A 409 16.31 17.77 1.69
C TYR A 409 17.60 17.02 2.02
N THR A 410 18.04 16.06 1.20
CA THR A 410 19.33 15.39 1.40
C THR A 410 20.51 16.37 1.29
N GLU A 411 20.44 17.31 0.36
CA GLU A 411 21.47 18.31 0.14
C GLU A 411 21.45 19.40 1.23
N ARG A 412 20.26 19.77 1.71
CA ARG A 412 20.07 20.66 2.84
C ARG A 412 20.62 20.08 4.14
N LEU A 413 20.34 18.81 4.42
CA LEU A 413 20.87 18.13 5.60
C LEU A 413 22.40 18.03 5.57
N ARG A 414 22.99 17.78 4.39
CA ARG A 414 24.44 17.83 4.19
C ARG A 414 25.03 19.21 4.48
N HIS A 415 24.34 20.28 4.05
CA HIS A 415 24.77 21.65 4.33
C HIS A 415 24.71 21.97 5.83
N TYR A 416 23.66 21.57 6.53
CA TYR A 416 23.54 21.75 7.98
C TYR A 416 24.64 21.03 8.77
N ASP A 417 25.03 19.82 8.36
CA ASP A 417 26.17 19.13 8.98
C ASP A 417 27.49 19.87 8.77
N ASN A 418 27.71 20.42 7.57
CA ASN A 418 28.88 21.26 7.30
C ASN A 418 28.88 22.52 8.21
N LEU A 419 27.75 23.22 8.33
CA LEU A 419 27.62 24.36 9.25
C LEU A 419 27.94 23.96 10.69
N ILE A 420 27.45 22.81 11.17
CA ILE A 420 27.78 22.30 12.50
C ILE A 420 29.28 22.07 12.68
N ASN A 421 29.96 21.48 11.69
CA ASN A 421 31.39 21.25 11.76
C ASN A 421 32.17 22.58 11.80
N ARG A 422 31.79 23.55 10.94
CA ARG A 422 32.39 24.89 10.94
C ARG A 422 32.16 25.63 12.26
N LEU A 423 30.96 25.56 12.84
CA LEU A 423 30.64 26.15 14.15
C LEU A 423 31.52 25.54 15.25
N LYS A 424 31.66 24.21 15.29
CA LYS A 424 32.48 23.50 16.29
C LYS A 424 33.97 23.83 16.19
N ASN A 425 34.45 24.08 14.97
CA ASN A 425 35.84 24.45 14.72
C ASN A 425 36.09 25.96 14.83
N ASN A 426 35.07 26.77 15.14
CA ASN A 426 35.13 28.23 15.15
C ASN A 426 35.57 28.84 13.80
N GLU A 427 35.12 28.26 12.69
CA GLU A 427 35.45 28.66 11.31
C GLU A 427 34.43 29.64 10.70
N LEU A 428 33.53 30.20 11.52
CA LEU A 428 32.50 31.16 11.09
C LEU A 428 32.69 32.49 11.83
N THR A 429 32.63 33.57 11.07
CA THR A 429 32.61 34.95 11.57
C THR A 429 31.20 35.36 11.95
N LEU A 430 31.08 36.45 12.74
CA LEU A 430 29.77 36.99 13.14
C LEU A 430 28.96 37.42 11.91
N ALA A 431 29.63 38.09 10.96
CA ALA A 431 29.02 38.52 9.71
C ALA A 431 28.48 37.34 8.89
N GLU A 432 29.21 36.22 8.80
CA GLU A 432 28.73 35.01 8.13
C GLU A 432 27.50 34.42 8.82
N ILE A 433 27.48 34.36 10.16
CA ILE A 433 26.34 33.82 10.92
C ILE A 433 25.11 34.70 10.73
N GLU A 434 25.25 36.02 10.84
CA GLU A 434 24.15 36.97 10.61
C GLU A 434 23.65 36.92 9.16
N HIS A 435 24.55 36.78 8.20
CA HIS A 435 24.23 36.62 6.79
C HIS A 435 23.43 35.34 6.53
N ILE A 436 23.87 34.22 7.09
CA ILE A 436 23.17 32.92 7.04
C ILE A 436 21.79 33.03 7.70
N ASN A 437 21.71 33.61 8.91
CA ASN A 437 20.47 33.79 9.64
C ASN A 437 19.43 34.55 8.81
N THR A 438 19.86 35.66 8.20
CA THR A 438 19.00 36.56 7.41
C THR A 438 18.52 35.89 6.11
N HIS A 439 19.43 35.26 5.36
CA HIS A 439 19.11 34.79 4.01
C HIS A 439 18.53 33.37 3.94
N LEU A 440 18.79 32.53 4.95
CA LEU A 440 18.19 31.18 5.05
C LEU A 440 17.00 31.14 6.01
N GLY A 441 16.64 32.26 6.64
CA GLY A 441 15.42 32.39 7.45
C GLY A 441 15.43 31.54 8.71
N PHE A 442 16.54 31.55 9.47
CA PHE A 442 16.60 30.86 10.76
C PHE A 442 15.85 31.60 11.88
N GLY A 443 15.61 32.92 11.72
CA GLY A 443 14.83 33.72 12.66
C GLY A 443 15.50 33.92 14.02
N LEU A 444 16.84 33.86 14.08
CA LEU A 444 17.62 34.05 15.30
C LEU A 444 17.70 35.54 15.67
N GLU A 445 17.89 35.82 16.96
CA GLU A 445 18.05 37.18 17.46
C GLU A 445 19.45 37.72 17.13
N HIS A 446 19.53 39.00 16.75
CA HIS A 446 20.81 39.67 16.53
C HIS A 446 21.42 40.11 17.87
N THR A 447 22.35 39.31 18.39
CA THR A 447 23.01 39.58 19.68
C THR A 447 24.21 40.51 19.59
N GLY A 448 24.79 40.68 18.38
CA GLY A 448 26.05 41.40 18.18
C GLY A 448 27.29 40.69 18.75
N HIS A 449 27.13 39.49 19.33
CA HIS A 449 28.20 38.70 19.93
C HIS A 449 28.36 37.36 19.19
N LEU A 450 29.58 37.09 18.72
CA LEU A 450 29.93 35.90 17.93
C LEU A 450 29.56 34.60 18.66
N GLN A 451 29.95 34.45 19.92
CA GLN A 451 29.69 33.23 20.70
C GLN A 451 28.19 32.98 20.87
N ASP A 452 27.42 34.01 21.22
CA ASP A 452 25.98 33.89 21.41
C ASP A 452 25.25 33.58 20.10
N SER A 453 25.63 34.24 18.99
CA SER A 453 25.06 33.99 17.67
C SER A 453 25.40 32.58 17.16
N ALA A 454 26.63 32.13 17.38
CA ALA A 454 27.07 30.77 17.03
C ALA A 454 26.31 29.70 17.82
N GLU A 455 26.12 29.92 19.13
CA GLU A 455 25.37 29.00 20.00
C GLU A 455 23.87 28.98 19.64
N GLN A 456 23.26 30.13 19.34
CA GLN A 456 21.88 30.19 18.87
C GLN A 456 21.67 29.42 17.57
N LEU A 457 22.56 29.61 16.58
CA LEU A 457 22.50 28.88 15.32
C LEU A 457 22.71 27.37 15.54
N TYR A 458 23.70 27.00 16.35
CA TYR A 458 23.97 25.60 16.69
C TYR A 458 22.75 24.92 17.32
N ARG A 459 22.10 25.57 18.30
CA ARG A 459 20.88 25.07 18.94
C ARG A 459 19.73 24.96 17.96
N CYS A 460 19.50 25.98 17.13
CA CYS A 460 18.42 25.98 16.15
C CYS A 460 18.57 24.84 15.13
N LEU A 461 19.80 24.59 14.65
CA LEU A 461 20.11 23.49 13.75
C LEU A 461 19.76 22.13 14.37
N LEU A 462 20.22 21.87 15.60
CA LEU A 462 20.03 20.57 16.26
C LEU A 462 18.61 20.35 16.77
N ALA A 463 17.96 21.38 17.30
CA ALA A 463 16.65 21.25 17.93
C ALA A 463 15.49 21.32 16.94
N HIS A 464 15.67 21.99 15.79
CA HIS A 464 14.58 22.26 14.85
C HIS A 464 14.90 21.82 13.43
N LYS A 465 15.88 22.47 12.78
CA LYS A 465 16.06 22.35 11.32
C LYS A 465 16.49 20.95 10.86
N ILE A 466 17.38 20.29 11.60
CA ILE A 466 17.79 18.91 11.28
C ILE A 466 16.64 17.92 11.50
N PRO A 467 15.97 17.88 12.68
CA PRO A 467 14.79 17.05 12.88
C PRO A 467 13.71 17.23 11.82
N GLU A 468 13.34 18.48 11.50
CA GLU A 468 12.35 18.82 10.46
C GLU A 468 12.78 18.27 9.08
N THR A 469 14.04 18.44 8.72
CA THR A 469 14.57 17.96 7.42
C THR A 469 14.59 16.44 7.36
N ILE A 470 14.93 15.75 8.46
CA ILE A 470 14.91 14.28 8.53
C ILE A 470 13.47 13.76 8.43
N GLN A 471 12.51 14.43 9.07
CA GLN A 471 11.09 14.10 8.93
C GLN A 471 10.61 14.28 7.48
N ALA A 472 11.02 15.36 6.82
CA ALA A 472 10.68 15.60 5.42
C ALA A 472 11.31 14.56 4.47
N ILE A 473 12.54 14.11 4.74
CA ILE A 473 13.18 12.99 4.04
C ILE A 473 12.34 11.72 4.21
N ASP A 474 11.99 11.35 5.44
CA ASP A 474 11.17 10.16 5.72
C ASP A 474 9.83 10.19 5.00
N GLN A 475 9.14 11.33 5.01
CA GLN A 475 7.88 11.51 4.29
C GLN A 475 8.05 11.29 2.78
N ASN A 476 9.06 11.90 2.16
CA ASN A 476 9.28 11.74 0.72
C ASN A 476 9.71 10.31 0.37
N VAL A 477 10.52 9.66 1.20
CA VAL A 477 10.92 8.26 1.02
C VAL A 477 9.70 7.35 1.01
N GLN A 478 8.73 7.56 1.91
CA GLN A 478 7.48 6.80 1.95
C GLN A 478 6.68 6.92 0.65
N GLU A 479 6.62 8.11 0.05
CA GLU A 479 5.92 8.35 -1.22
C GLU A 479 6.64 7.73 -2.43
N VAL A 480 7.97 7.62 -2.39
CA VAL A 480 8.76 7.10 -3.53
C VAL A 480 9.14 5.61 -3.40
N THR A 481 8.76 4.94 -2.31
CA THR A 481 9.09 3.51 -2.06
C THR A 481 8.65 2.55 -3.15
N GLY A 482 7.60 2.88 -3.91
CA GLY A 482 7.15 2.08 -5.05
C GLY A 482 8.05 2.19 -6.29
N VAL A 483 8.99 3.14 -6.30
CA VAL A 483 9.80 3.49 -7.48
C VAL A 483 11.31 3.38 -7.21
N ILE A 484 11.75 3.56 -5.97
CA ILE A 484 13.14 3.27 -5.56
C ILE A 484 13.29 1.81 -5.10
N GLY A 485 14.49 1.25 -5.28
CA GLY A 485 14.83 -0.08 -4.81
C GLY A 485 14.70 -0.26 -3.29
N LYS A 486 14.48 -1.52 -2.86
CA LYS A 486 14.35 -1.90 -1.45
C LYS A 486 15.54 -1.42 -0.61
N ASP A 487 16.75 -1.65 -1.10
CA ASP A 487 17.99 -1.28 -0.41
C ASP A 487 18.08 0.24 -0.18
N SER A 488 17.74 1.04 -1.20
CA SER A 488 17.70 2.50 -1.09
C SER A 488 16.68 2.94 -0.03
N ALA A 489 15.46 2.39 -0.06
CA ALA A 489 14.42 2.72 0.91
C ALA A 489 14.84 2.36 2.35
N GLU A 490 15.46 1.19 2.55
CA GLU A 490 15.95 0.75 3.86
C GLU A 490 17.07 1.65 4.39
N LEU A 491 18.04 2.03 3.55
CA LEU A 491 19.11 2.95 3.91
C LEU A 491 18.57 4.29 4.41
N TYR A 492 17.53 4.83 3.76
CA TYR A 492 16.85 6.03 4.21
C TYR A 492 16.11 5.83 5.55
N GLN A 493 15.45 4.69 5.77
CA GLN A 493 14.81 4.39 7.05
C GLN A 493 15.80 4.38 8.22
N PHE A 494 17.06 3.96 7.99
CA PHE A 494 18.10 4.02 9.01
C PHE A 494 18.40 5.45 9.46
N ILE A 495 18.27 6.47 8.61
CA ILE A 495 18.44 7.88 8.98
C ILE A 495 17.47 8.24 10.10
N LYS A 496 16.19 7.90 9.94
CA LYS A 496 15.15 8.15 10.95
C LYS A 496 15.43 7.41 12.27
N ARG A 497 15.83 6.14 12.19
CA ARG A 497 16.18 5.34 13.40
C ARG A 497 17.34 5.98 14.16
N LEU A 498 18.38 6.42 13.45
CA LEU A 498 19.54 7.08 14.04
C LEU A 498 19.18 8.44 14.65
N ALA A 499 18.32 9.21 13.98
CA ALA A 499 17.83 10.49 14.49
C ALA A 499 17.01 10.31 15.78
N ASN A 500 16.11 9.32 15.83
CA ASN A 500 15.32 9.00 17.02
C ASN A 500 16.19 8.56 18.21
N ALA A 501 17.33 7.93 17.93
CA ALA A 501 18.32 7.58 18.94
C ALA A 501 19.25 8.75 19.32
N THR A 502 18.89 9.99 18.95
CA THR A 502 19.65 11.24 19.14
C THR A 502 21.06 11.24 18.53
N LYS A 503 21.33 10.35 17.57
CA LYS A 503 22.61 10.21 16.86
C LYS A 503 22.61 10.94 15.52
N TYR A 504 22.37 12.25 15.53
CA TYR A 504 22.24 13.07 14.30
C TYR A 504 23.44 13.00 13.37
N ARG A 505 24.67 12.99 13.91
CA ARG A 505 25.88 12.88 13.07
C ARG A 505 25.96 11.55 12.32
N ALA A 506 25.51 10.46 12.94
CA ALA A 506 25.41 9.17 12.27
C ALA A 506 24.34 9.19 11.17
N ALA A 507 23.20 9.86 11.43
CA ALA A 507 22.15 10.04 10.43
C ALA A 507 22.65 10.83 9.20
N THR A 508 23.48 11.86 9.39
CA THR A 508 24.12 12.58 8.27
C THR A 508 25.12 11.69 7.52
N LEU A 509 25.98 10.94 8.22
CA LEU A 509 26.93 10.03 7.56
C LEU A 509 26.22 8.96 6.72
N GLN A 510 25.06 8.50 7.17
CA GLN A 510 24.22 7.56 6.45
C GLN A 510 23.72 8.11 5.10
N LEU A 511 23.61 9.45 4.93
CA LEU A 511 23.28 10.05 3.63
C LEU A 511 24.29 9.68 2.55
N TYR A 512 25.56 9.43 2.88
CA TYR A 512 26.54 9.02 1.89
C TYR A 512 26.14 7.66 1.28
N ALA A 513 25.77 6.69 2.11
CA ALA A 513 25.29 5.39 1.65
C ALA A 513 23.99 5.53 0.85
N CYS A 514 23.04 6.34 1.33
CA CYS A 514 21.79 6.62 0.62
C CYS A 514 22.05 7.21 -0.78
N ASN A 515 22.95 8.19 -0.87
CA ASN A 515 23.30 8.85 -2.13
C ASN A 515 23.99 7.91 -3.12
N GLN A 516 24.78 6.93 -2.65
CA GLN A 516 25.40 5.94 -3.52
C GLN A 516 24.36 4.93 -4.02
N SER A 517 23.48 4.49 -3.14
CA SER A 517 22.36 3.60 -3.50
C SER A 517 21.44 4.25 -4.54
N MET A 518 21.03 5.51 -4.31
CA MET A 518 20.20 6.27 -5.26
C MET A 518 20.82 6.42 -6.65
N ARG A 519 22.16 6.36 -6.80
CA ARG A 519 22.81 6.46 -8.11
C ARG A 519 22.70 5.16 -8.94
N GLN A 520 22.28 4.07 -8.32
CA GLN A 520 22.10 2.77 -8.97
C GLN A 520 20.66 2.52 -9.43
N GLU A 521 19.73 3.44 -9.12
CA GLU A 521 18.33 3.38 -9.52
C GLU A 521 18.12 3.65 -11.02
N ASP A 522 16.86 3.55 -11.49
CA ASP A 522 16.49 3.91 -12.86
C ASP A 522 16.96 5.33 -13.23
N ALA A 523 17.47 5.49 -14.45
CA ALA A 523 18.06 6.75 -14.91
C ALA A 523 17.11 7.96 -14.75
N THR A 524 15.79 7.75 -14.95
CA THR A 524 14.79 8.81 -14.77
C THR A 524 14.64 9.18 -13.29
N VAL A 525 14.64 8.19 -12.39
CA VAL A 525 14.59 8.40 -10.94
C VAL A 525 15.81 9.18 -10.47
N VAL A 526 17.00 8.75 -10.90
CA VAL A 526 18.27 9.44 -10.59
C VAL A 526 18.25 10.87 -11.10
N LEU A 527 17.72 11.11 -12.30
CA LEU A 527 17.65 12.44 -12.90
C LEU A 527 16.84 13.41 -12.05
N PHE A 528 15.61 13.05 -11.66
CA PHE A 528 14.75 13.92 -10.85
C PHE A 528 15.30 14.14 -9.43
N TRP A 529 15.85 13.10 -8.81
CA TRP A 529 16.54 13.24 -7.53
C TRP A 529 17.75 14.18 -7.62
N ARG A 530 18.60 14.05 -8.65
CA ARG A 530 19.73 14.95 -8.90
C ARG A 530 19.28 16.38 -9.21
N LEU A 531 18.18 16.55 -9.94
CA LEU A 531 17.62 17.86 -10.26
C LEU A 531 17.32 18.64 -8.97
N GLY A 532 16.68 17.99 -7.99
CA GLY A 532 16.43 18.59 -6.68
C GLY A 532 17.70 18.97 -5.93
N ARG A 533 18.72 18.11 -5.94
CA ARG A 533 20.01 18.42 -5.31
C ARG A 533 20.71 19.63 -5.94
N CYS A 534 20.76 19.68 -7.27
CA CYS A 534 21.37 20.80 -7.99
C CYS A 534 20.57 22.09 -7.79
N TYR A 535 19.25 22.02 -7.76
CA TYR A 535 18.38 23.16 -7.48
C TYR A 535 18.64 23.71 -6.06
N GLU A 536 18.75 22.86 -5.04
CA GLU A 536 19.04 23.29 -3.66
C GLU A 536 20.38 24.02 -3.55
N ILE A 537 21.41 23.54 -4.25
CA ILE A 537 22.74 24.19 -4.28
C ILE A 537 22.64 25.56 -4.96
N LEU A 538 21.98 25.63 -6.12
CA LEU A 538 21.80 26.86 -6.88
C LEU A 538 21.04 27.92 -6.07
N GLU A 539 19.89 27.54 -5.50
CA GLU A 539 19.05 28.41 -4.67
C GLU A 539 19.83 28.92 -3.46
N ARG A 540 20.54 28.03 -2.74
CA ARG A 540 21.36 28.41 -1.60
C ARG A 540 22.46 29.40 -1.99
N HIS A 541 23.21 29.16 -3.07
CA HIS A 541 24.29 30.06 -3.48
C HIS A 541 23.74 31.44 -3.86
N ILE A 542 22.58 31.50 -4.53
CA ILE A 542 21.94 32.78 -4.86
C ILE A 542 21.48 33.51 -3.59
N LEU A 543 20.85 32.81 -2.64
CA LEU A 543 20.41 33.39 -1.37
C LEU A 543 21.58 33.90 -0.54
N LEU A 544 22.67 33.14 -0.46
CA LEU A 544 23.88 33.52 0.27
C LEU A 544 24.80 34.46 -0.53
N GLN A 545 24.41 34.89 -1.73
CA GLN A 545 25.22 35.77 -2.59
C GLN A 545 26.61 35.19 -2.91
N GLU A 546 26.72 33.86 -3.00
CA GLU A 546 27.92 33.11 -3.35
C GLU A 546 28.05 32.96 -4.88
N TYR A 547 29.20 32.49 -5.37
CA TYR A 547 29.38 32.16 -6.79
C TYR A 547 28.45 31.00 -7.21
N TRP A 548 27.61 31.20 -8.23
CA TRP A 548 26.53 30.27 -8.59
C TRP A 548 26.51 29.86 -10.07
N GLN A 549 27.43 30.35 -10.88
CA GLN A 549 27.48 30.07 -12.33
C GLN A 549 27.64 28.58 -12.63
N ASP A 550 28.53 27.88 -11.91
CA ASP A 550 28.69 26.43 -12.06
C ASP A 550 27.43 25.67 -11.65
N ALA A 551 26.78 26.10 -10.57
CA ALA A 551 25.52 25.50 -10.12
C ALA A 551 24.40 25.70 -11.15
N SER A 552 24.33 26.88 -11.78
CA SER A 552 23.38 27.19 -12.85
C SER A 552 23.64 26.35 -14.11
N ASN A 553 24.91 26.18 -14.51
CA ASN A 553 25.28 25.34 -15.65
C ASN A 553 24.94 23.86 -15.40
N ASN A 554 25.24 23.34 -14.20
CA ASN A 554 24.89 21.98 -13.81
C ASN A 554 23.36 21.76 -13.80
N PHE A 555 22.60 22.73 -13.29
CA PHE A 555 21.13 22.66 -13.30
C PHE A 555 20.59 22.65 -14.73
N ARG A 556 21.10 23.54 -15.60
CA ARG A 556 20.76 23.58 -17.03
C ARG A 556 21.02 22.25 -17.74
N GLU A 557 22.15 21.61 -17.48
CA GLU A 557 22.49 20.30 -18.06
C GLU A 557 21.51 19.21 -17.65
N LEU A 558 21.10 19.17 -16.37
CA LEU A 558 20.10 18.21 -15.91
C LEU A 558 18.72 18.49 -16.50
N VAL A 559 18.30 19.76 -16.59
CA VAL A 559 17.03 20.14 -17.21
C VAL A 559 17.01 19.76 -18.69
N SER A 560 18.13 19.91 -19.41
CA SER A 560 18.25 19.51 -20.83
C SER A 560 18.18 18.00 -21.04
N ALA A 561 18.40 17.21 -19.98
CA ALA A 561 18.27 15.75 -19.99
C ALA A 561 16.86 15.26 -19.60
N LEU A 562 15.95 16.17 -19.22
CA LEU A 562 14.57 15.82 -18.91
C LEU A 562 13.86 15.25 -20.15
N PRO A 563 12.89 14.35 -19.97
CA PRO A 563 12.18 13.78 -21.09
C PRO A 563 11.45 14.85 -21.91
N GLU A 564 11.37 14.66 -23.23
CA GLU A 564 10.63 15.57 -24.09
C GLU A 564 9.15 15.64 -23.67
N ASN A 565 8.76 16.79 -23.15
CA ASN A 565 7.38 17.12 -22.78
C ASN A 565 7.23 18.64 -22.86
N THR A 566 6.08 19.14 -23.31
CA THR A 566 5.80 20.57 -23.36
C THR A 566 5.98 21.26 -22.00
N ARG A 567 5.73 20.54 -20.89
CA ARG A 567 5.91 21.07 -19.52
C ARG A 567 7.38 21.41 -19.21
N TRP A 568 8.32 20.56 -19.59
CA TRP A 568 9.75 20.76 -19.27
C TRP A 568 10.45 21.75 -20.21
N ARG A 569 9.91 21.98 -21.42
CA ARG A 569 10.51 22.90 -22.41
C ARG A 569 10.60 24.34 -21.91
N GLU A 570 9.60 24.81 -21.18
CA GLU A 570 9.64 26.18 -20.64
C GLU A 570 10.67 26.30 -19.51
N LEU A 571 10.75 25.29 -18.64
CA LEU A 571 11.81 25.19 -17.63
C LEU A 571 13.21 25.18 -18.27
N GLU A 572 13.38 24.44 -19.37
CA GLU A 572 14.64 24.39 -20.14
C GLU A 572 14.98 25.76 -20.75
N ARG A 573 14.00 26.45 -21.33
CA ARG A 573 14.16 27.81 -21.86
C ARG A 573 14.63 28.77 -20.77
N LEU A 574 14.00 28.74 -19.59
CA LEU A 574 14.32 29.59 -18.44
C LEU A 574 15.69 29.24 -17.84
N ALA A 575 16.03 27.96 -17.72
CA ALA A 575 17.35 27.51 -17.24
C ALA A 575 18.47 27.96 -18.19
N ASN A 576 18.27 27.84 -19.51
CA ASN A 576 19.19 28.36 -20.53
C ASN A 576 19.34 29.88 -20.45
N GLN A 577 18.23 30.61 -20.23
CA GLN A 577 18.25 32.07 -20.04
C GLN A 577 19.03 32.46 -18.78
N LEU A 578 18.81 31.76 -17.66
CA LEU A 578 19.53 31.99 -16.41
C LEU A 578 21.04 31.79 -16.57
N ALA A 579 21.45 30.67 -17.16
CA ALA A 579 22.86 30.35 -17.39
C ALA A 579 23.58 31.38 -18.29
N LYS A 580 22.90 31.89 -19.32
CA LYS A 580 23.46 32.90 -20.23
C LYS A 580 23.52 34.31 -19.61
N SER A 581 22.43 34.72 -18.98
CA SER A 581 22.28 36.10 -18.50
C SER A 581 22.99 36.37 -17.18
N GLN A 582 23.13 35.34 -16.35
CA GLN A 582 23.64 35.43 -14.97
C GLN A 582 22.90 36.49 -14.11
N LYS A 583 21.61 36.74 -14.39
CA LYS A 583 20.79 37.69 -13.65
C LYS A 583 19.90 36.96 -12.64
N VAL A 584 19.94 37.38 -11.38
CA VAL A 584 19.11 36.82 -10.29
C VAL A 584 17.61 36.91 -10.58
N VAL A 585 17.15 37.95 -11.28
CA VAL A 585 15.73 38.09 -11.71
C VAL A 585 15.26 36.88 -12.53
N ASN A 586 16.12 36.32 -13.39
CA ASN A 586 15.77 35.16 -14.20
C ASN A 586 15.72 33.86 -13.37
N PHE A 587 16.41 33.82 -12.22
CA PHE A 587 16.30 32.69 -11.30
C PHE A 587 14.90 32.64 -10.68
N TRP A 588 14.35 33.78 -10.27
CA TRP A 588 13.01 33.82 -9.69
C TRP A 588 11.92 33.39 -10.68
N GLN A 589 12.02 33.80 -11.94
CA GLN A 589 11.13 33.32 -13.00
C GLN A 589 11.24 31.80 -13.19
N MET A 590 12.47 31.27 -13.23
CA MET A 590 12.72 29.82 -13.35
C MET A 590 12.18 29.06 -12.14
N ARG A 591 12.38 29.57 -10.92
CA ARG A 591 11.85 28.99 -9.68
C ARG A 591 10.33 28.89 -9.73
N ASP A 592 9.66 29.97 -10.11
CA ASP A 592 8.20 30.02 -10.09
C ASP A 592 7.61 29.01 -11.09
N GLU A 593 8.21 28.90 -12.28
CA GLU A 593 7.85 27.86 -13.25
C GLU A 593 8.15 26.45 -12.72
N PHE A 594 9.32 26.23 -12.13
CA PHE A 594 9.67 24.93 -11.58
C PHE A 594 8.71 24.51 -10.47
N ALA A 595 8.37 25.43 -9.56
CA ALA A 595 7.39 25.20 -8.51
C ALA A 595 5.99 24.91 -9.08
N ALA A 596 5.56 25.63 -10.12
CA ALA A 596 4.29 25.39 -10.79
C ALA A 596 4.21 24.00 -11.42
N ILE A 597 5.28 23.55 -12.09
CA ILE A 597 5.33 22.20 -12.68
C ILE A 597 5.26 21.12 -11.59
N LEU A 598 5.99 21.29 -10.49
CA LEU A 598 6.00 20.33 -9.38
C LEU A 598 4.67 20.30 -8.62
N ALA A 599 3.95 21.42 -8.54
CA ALA A 599 2.65 21.53 -7.89
C ALA A 599 1.52 20.89 -8.72
N GLN A 600 1.65 20.81 -10.05
CA GLN A 600 0.67 20.11 -10.89
C GLN A 600 0.63 18.60 -10.66
N GLY A 601 1.63 18.05 -9.97
CA GLY A 601 1.66 16.63 -9.59
C GLY A 601 1.15 16.34 -8.19
N VAL A 602 0.62 17.30 -7.43
CA VAL A 602 0.23 17.13 -6.01
C VAL A 602 -1.18 17.65 -5.77
#